data_AF-A0A5A9FHP9-F1
#
_entry.id   AF-A0A5A9FHP9-F1
#
_cell.length_a   1.000
_cell.length_b   1.000
_cell.length_c   1.000
_cell.angle_alpha   90.00
_cell.angle_beta   90.00
_cell.angle_gamma   90.00
#
_symmetry.space_group_name_H-M   'P 1'
#
loop_
_entity.id
_entity.type
_entity.pdbx_description
1 polymer ?
#
loop_
_entity_poly.entity_id
_entity_poly.type
_entity_poly.pdbx_seq_one_letter_code
_entity_poly.pdbx_strand_id
1 'polypeptide(L)'
;MSEDRIAVDALRLHNLLFSLCRLKSVQIELSDDCLVQVASHYQKDLSKLEYHQGNEISVNKRIAGLAFWVRRLKPIRFAAKVNSDAEICDINEQVSVWLMTDLLLRYADHPNTTAIMKRANVQPRRPDLQDYLAKYWQTCDWFNYTSLIYNLRFRNISPHHMALLLDSITTGFIIKHS
;
A
#
# COMPACT_ATOMS: atom_id res chain seq x y z
N MET A 1 -6.18 -3.55 -26.32
CA MET A 1 -4.95 -3.44 -25.49
C MET A 1 -5.20 -3.04 -24.02
N SER A 2 -6.39 -2.56 -23.60
CA SER A 2 -6.62 -2.15 -22.21
C SER A 2 -7.16 -3.25 -21.28
N GLU A 3 -7.99 -4.18 -21.77
CA GLU A 3 -8.66 -5.18 -20.92
C GLU A 3 -7.69 -6.27 -20.42
N ASP A 4 -6.82 -6.79 -21.29
CA ASP A 4 -5.81 -7.78 -20.92
C ASP A 4 -4.86 -7.26 -19.82
N ARG A 5 -4.52 -5.96 -19.86
CA ARG A 5 -3.66 -5.33 -18.86
C ARG A 5 -4.36 -5.23 -17.50
N ILE A 6 -5.65 -4.89 -17.48
CA ILE A 6 -6.44 -4.83 -16.25
C ILE A 6 -6.56 -6.23 -15.63
N ALA A 7 -6.82 -7.26 -16.44
CA ALA A 7 -6.89 -8.63 -15.96
C ALA A 7 -5.56 -9.11 -15.36
N VAL A 8 -4.43 -8.81 -16.02
CA VAL A 8 -3.09 -9.12 -15.49
C VAL A 8 -2.81 -8.38 -14.18
N ASP A 9 -3.15 -7.10 -14.08
CA ASP A 9 -2.95 -6.32 -12.85
C ASP A 9 -3.87 -6.80 -11.72
N ALA A 10 -5.10 -7.21 -12.01
CA ALA A 10 -6.02 -7.82 -11.05
C ALA A 10 -5.48 -9.16 -10.52
N LEU A 11 -4.94 -10.03 -11.40
CA LEU A 11 -4.31 -11.29 -10.99
C LEU A 11 -3.05 -11.06 -10.14
N ARG A 12 -2.23 -10.07 -10.50
CA ARG A 12 -1.07 -9.68 -9.69
C ARG A 12 -1.49 -9.18 -8.31
N LEU A 13 -2.54 -8.35 -8.26
CA LEU A 13 -3.09 -7.86 -7.01
C LEU A 13 -3.65 -9.01 -6.17
N HIS A 14 -4.41 -9.94 -6.76
CA HIS A 14 -4.90 -11.14 -6.09
C HIS A 14 -3.78 -11.86 -5.34
N ASN A 15 -2.72 -12.22 -6.08
CA ASN A 15 -1.60 -12.97 -5.52
C ASN A 15 -0.85 -12.19 -4.44
N LEU A 16 -0.74 -10.87 -4.60
CA LEU A 16 -0.12 -9.99 -3.62
C LEU A 16 -0.94 -9.92 -2.32
N LEU A 17 -2.24 -9.66 -2.40
CA LEU A 17 -3.12 -9.59 -1.22
C LEU A 17 -3.16 -10.94 -0.50
N PHE A 18 -3.28 -12.04 -1.24
CA PHE A 18 -3.25 -13.39 -0.67
C PHE A 18 -1.93 -13.67 0.08
N SER A 19 -0.80 -13.31 -0.52
CA SER A 19 0.52 -13.48 0.10
C SER A 19 0.66 -12.64 1.37
N LEU A 20 0.22 -11.38 1.35
CA LEU A 20 0.26 -10.48 2.50
C LEU A 20 -0.57 -11.00 3.67
N CYS A 21 -1.80 -11.46 3.41
CA CYS A 21 -2.66 -12.04 4.44
C CYS A 21 -2.09 -13.34 5.00
N ARG A 22 -1.55 -14.21 4.14
CA ARG A 22 -0.90 -15.46 4.57
C ARG A 22 0.28 -15.20 5.52
N LEU A 23 1.12 -14.19 5.25
CA LEU A 23 2.22 -13.79 6.13
C LEU A 23 1.75 -13.31 7.51
N LYS A 24 0.48 -12.91 7.64
CA LYS A 24 -0.15 -12.48 8.90
C LYS A 24 -1.03 -13.55 9.54
N SER A 25 -0.96 -14.78 9.03
CA SER A 25 -1.82 -15.90 9.44
C SER A 25 -3.30 -15.54 9.37
N VAL A 26 -3.70 -14.86 8.29
CA VAL A 26 -5.09 -14.50 7.99
C VAL A 26 -5.53 -15.29 6.75
N GLN A 27 -6.61 -16.05 6.90
CA GLN A 27 -7.34 -16.66 5.79
C GLN A 27 -8.31 -15.62 5.20
N ILE A 28 -8.45 -15.60 3.88
CA ILE A 28 -9.26 -14.59 3.18
C ILE A 28 -10.07 -15.21 2.05
N GLU A 29 -11.18 -14.53 1.71
CA GLU A 29 -11.90 -14.71 0.45
C GLU A 29 -11.85 -13.41 -0.35
N LEU A 30 -11.38 -13.49 -1.59
CA LEU A 30 -11.24 -12.36 -2.50
C LEU A 30 -12.39 -12.33 -3.51
N SER A 31 -12.73 -11.12 -3.95
CA SER A 31 -13.69 -10.87 -5.01
C SER A 31 -12.98 -10.53 -6.31
N ASP A 32 -12.99 -11.44 -7.28
CA ASP A 32 -12.37 -11.20 -8.59
C ASP A 32 -12.93 -9.96 -9.29
N ASP A 33 -14.25 -9.78 -9.30
CA ASP A 33 -14.89 -8.59 -9.86
C ASP A 33 -14.40 -7.29 -9.21
N CYS A 34 -14.14 -7.33 -7.89
CA CYS A 34 -13.67 -6.16 -7.16
C CYS A 34 -12.19 -5.91 -7.43
N LEU A 35 -11.38 -6.96 -7.58
CA LEU A 35 -9.99 -6.85 -7.99
C LEU A 35 -9.84 -6.22 -9.38
N VAL A 36 -10.69 -6.62 -10.33
CA VAL A 36 -10.78 -5.99 -11.66
C VAL A 36 -11.17 -4.52 -11.55
N GLN A 37 -12.13 -4.17 -10.69
CA GLN A 37 -12.49 -2.78 -10.43
C GLN A 37 -11.33 -1.99 -9.82
N VAL A 38 -10.61 -2.53 -8.83
CA VAL A 38 -9.42 -1.90 -8.24
C VAL A 38 -8.39 -1.62 -9.31
N ALA A 39 -8.04 -2.61 -10.14
CA ALA A 39 -7.08 -2.45 -11.22
C ALA A 39 -7.54 -1.39 -12.25
N SER A 40 -8.81 -1.41 -12.66
CA SER A 40 -9.38 -0.46 -13.61
C SER A 40 -9.36 0.97 -13.09
N HIS A 41 -9.85 1.19 -11.86
CA HIS A 41 -9.85 2.51 -11.23
C HIS A 41 -8.44 3.05 -11.01
N TYR A 42 -7.51 2.19 -10.57
CA TYR A 42 -6.12 2.55 -10.41
C TYR A 42 -5.46 2.98 -11.73
N GLN A 43 -5.65 2.21 -12.81
CA GLN A 43 -5.11 2.54 -14.13
C GLN A 43 -5.69 3.85 -14.69
N LYS A 44 -6.99 4.08 -14.47
CA LYS A 44 -7.65 5.33 -14.88
C LYS A 44 -7.06 6.55 -14.15
N ASP A 45 -6.81 6.43 -12.84
CA ASP A 45 -6.21 7.51 -12.07
C ASP A 45 -4.75 7.76 -12.43
N LEU A 46 -3.97 6.69 -12.68
CA LEU A 46 -2.61 6.83 -13.19
C LEU A 46 -2.59 7.55 -14.55
N SER A 47 -3.46 7.16 -15.48
CA SER A 47 -3.53 7.78 -16.81
C SER A 47 -3.85 9.28 -16.72
N LYS A 48 -4.74 9.68 -15.80
CA LYS A 48 -5.02 11.10 -15.53
C LYS A 48 -3.82 11.82 -14.94
N LEU A 49 -3.13 11.21 -13.99
CA LEU A 49 -1.93 11.79 -13.38
C LEU A 49 -0.81 11.94 -14.42
N GLU A 50 -0.61 10.96 -15.30
CA GLU A 50 0.39 11.00 -16.38
C GLU A 50 0.09 12.15 -17.36
N TYR A 51 -1.19 12.37 -17.68
CA TYR A 51 -1.62 13.51 -18.50
C TYR A 51 -1.28 14.87 -17.86
N HIS A 52 -1.47 15.01 -16.54
CA HIS A 52 -1.28 16.29 -15.84
C HIS A 52 0.14 16.57 -15.36
N GLN A 53 0.94 15.54 -15.05
CA GLN A 53 2.25 15.68 -14.40
C GLN A 53 3.42 15.29 -15.33
N GLY A 54 3.15 14.96 -16.59
CA GLY A 54 4.11 14.22 -17.41
C GLY A 54 4.39 12.84 -16.79
N ASN A 55 5.24 12.02 -17.41
CA ASN A 55 5.54 10.65 -16.93
C ASN A 55 6.27 10.58 -15.57
N GLU A 56 6.25 11.64 -14.75
CA GLU A 56 6.98 11.80 -13.49
C GLU A 56 6.13 11.50 -12.23
N ILE A 57 5.27 10.48 -12.28
CA ILE A 57 4.52 10.06 -11.09
C ILE A 57 5.48 9.39 -10.10
N SER A 58 5.63 9.99 -8.91
CA SER A 58 6.44 9.42 -7.82
C SER A 58 5.94 8.03 -7.40
N VAL A 59 6.88 7.18 -6.97
CA VAL A 59 6.55 5.84 -6.45
C VAL A 59 5.56 5.90 -5.29
N ASN A 60 5.70 6.86 -4.38
CA ASN A 60 4.77 7.03 -3.26
C ASN A 60 3.33 7.29 -3.73
N LYS A 61 3.14 8.12 -4.77
CA LYS A 61 1.82 8.31 -5.39
C LYS A 61 1.29 7.03 -6.02
N ARG A 62 2.14 6.25 -6.69
CA ARG A 62 1.75 4.96 -7.29
C ARG A 62 1.32 3.94 -6.23
N ILE A 63 2.07 3.82 -5.15
CA ILE A 63 1.77 2.92 -4.01
C ILE A 63 0.48 3.37 -3.32
N ALA A 64 0.38 4.66 -2.97
CA ALA A 64 -0.78 5.22 -2.29
C ALA A 64 -2.06 5.09 -3.12
N GLY A 65 -1.99 5.30 -4.44
CA GLY A 65 -3.13 5.12 -5.34
C GLY A 65 -3.67 3.69 -5.33
N LEU A 66 -2.80 2.69 -5.39
CA LEU A 66 -3.21 1.29 -5.36
C LEU A 66 -3.82 0.92 -4.00
N ALA A 67 -3.15 1.26 -2.91
CA ALA A 67 -3.63 0.99 -1.55
C ALA A 67 -4.96 1.70 -1.24
N PHE A 68 -5.14 2.92 -1.76
CA PHE A 68 -6.42 3.63 -1.66
C PHE A 68 -7.56 2.83 -2.30
N TRP A 69 -7.38 2.33 -3.52
CA TRP A 69 -8.45 1.61 -4.23
C TRP A 69 -8.76 0.27 -3.58
N VAL A 70 -7.75 -0.45 -3.06
CA VAL A 70 -7.96 -1.64 -2.22
C VAL A 70 -8.83 -1.30 -1.00
N ARG A 71 -8.45 -0.28 -0.22
CA ARG A 71 -9.23 0.18 0.94
C ARG A 71 -10.64 0.62 0.57
N ARG A 72 -10.81 1.31 -0.57
CA ARG A 72 -12.09 1.91 -0.98
C ARG A 72 -13.08 0.89 -1.51
N LEU A 73 -12.63 -0.04 -2.35
CA LEU A 73 -13.49 -1.02 -3.02
C LEU A 73 -13.61 -2.33 -2.23
N LYS A 74 -12.71 -2.57 -1.27
CA LYS A 74 -12.76 -3.70 -0.33
C LYS A 74 -12.82 -5.07 -1.02
N PRO A 75 -11.77 -5.45 -1.78
CA PRO A 75 -11.76 -6.71 -2.53
C PRO A 75 -11.74 -7.96 -1.64
N ILE A 76 -11.37 -7.86 -0.36
CA ILE A 76 -11.47 -8.98 0.59
C ILE A 76 -12.87 -8.96 1.19
N ARG A 77 -13.67 -9.98 0.87
CA ARG A 77 -15.07 -10.12 1.32
C ARG A 77 -15.16 -10.73 2.70
N PHE A 78 -14.24 -11.63 3.03
CA PHE A 78 -14.17 -12.31 4.31
C PHE A 78 -12.71 -12.44 4.72
N ALA A 79 -12.45 -12.32 6.03
CA ALA A 79 -11.15 -12.58 6.60
C ALA A 79 -11.25 -13.02 8.05
N ALA A 80 -10.42 -13.99 8.42
CA ALA A 80 -10.33 -14.51 9.79
C ALA A 80 -8.89 -14.92 10.10
N LYS A 81 -8.51 -15.01 11.38
CA LYS A 81 -7.25 -15.65 11.75
C LYS A 81 -7.32 -17.14 11.48
N VAL A 82 -6.21 -17.75 11.06
CA VAL A 82 -6.13 -19.22 10.94
C VAL A 82 -6.44 -19.81 12.31
N ASN A 83 -7.41 -20.73 12.37
CA ASN A 83 -7.98 -21.34 13.59
C ASN A 83 -8.89 -20.42 14.44
N SER A 84 -9.46 -19.37 13.85
CA SER A 84 -10.47 -18.54 14.49
C SER A 84 -11.61 -18.26 13.52
N ASP A 85 -12.84 -18.30 14.02
CA ASP A 85 -14.03 -17.94 13.25
C ASP A 85 -14.40 -16.45 13.42
N ALA A 86 -13.63 -15.70 14.22
CA ALA A 86 -13.87 -14.28 14.42
C ALA A 86 -13.47 -13.49 13.17
N GLU A 87 -14.45 -12.84 12.55
CA GLU A 87 -14.24 -12.01 11.36
C GLU A 87 -13.43 -10.75 11.68
N ILE A 88 -12.47 -10.44 10.80
CA ILE A 88 -11.66 -9.21 10.85
C ILE A 88 -12.35 -8.13 9.99
N CYS A 89 -13.23 -7.34 10.60
CA CYS A 89 -14.09 -6.40 9.89
C CYS A 89 -13.37 -5.21 9.22
N ASP A 90 -12.10 -4.96 9.54
CA ASP A 90 -11.26 -3.88 8.99
C ASP A 90 -10.08 -4.41 8.15
N ILE A 91 -10.20 -5.65 7.64
CA ILE A 91 -9.11 -6.31 6.91
C ILE A 91 -8.65 -5.50 5.69
N ASN A 92 -9.55 -4.86 4.94
CA ASN A 92 -9.16 -4.11 3.74
C ASN A 92 -8.36 -2.85 4.09
N GLU A 93 -8.67 -2.20 5.21
CA GLU A 93 -7.88 -1.10 5.76
C GLU A 93 -6.50 -1.60 6.22
N GLN A 94 -6.45 -2.71 6.97
CA GLN A 94 -5.19 -3.32 7.43
C GLN A 94 -4.28 -3.75 6.27
N VAL A 95 -4.82 -4.47 5.31
CA VAL A 95 -4.10 -4.95 4.13
C VAL A 95 -3.63 -3.79 3.26
N SER A 96 -4.34 -2.67 3.23
CA SER A 96 -3.86 -1.48 2.52
C SER A 96 -2.58 -0.90 3.15
N VAL A 97 -2.47 -0.92 4.49
CA VAL A 97 -1.23 -0.53 5.18
C VAL A 97 -0.10 -1.54 4.94
N TRP A 98 -0.42 -2.84 4.96
CA TRP A 98 0.56 -3.89 4.66
C TRP A 98 1.06 -3.80 3.24
N LEU A 99 0.17 -3.54 2.28
CA LEU A 99 0.47 -3.36 0.87
C LEU A 99 1.39 -2.15 0.67
N MET A 100 1.08 -1.01 1.30
CA MET A 100 1.96 0.16 1.25
C MET A 100 3.37 -0.15 1.77
N THR A 101 3.45 -0.85 2.91
CA THR A 101 4.72 -1.22 3.55
C THR A 101 5.54 -2.16 2.67
N ASP A 102 4.92 -3.23 2.16
CA ASP A 102 5.58 -4.22 1.29
C ASP A 102 6.07 -3.60 -0.01
N LEU A 103 5.24 -2.79 -0.67
CA LEU A 103 5.64 -2.13 -1.91
C LEU A 103 6.78 -1.12 -1.66
N LEU A 104 6.71 -0.32 -0.59
CA LEU A 104 7.79 0.62 -0.27
C LEU A 104 9.12 -0.11 -0.05
N LEU A 105 9.10 -1.26 0.63
CA LEU A 105 10.29 -2.10 0.83
C LEU A 105 10.81 -2.70 -0.48
N ARG A 106 9.93 -3.11 -1.41
CA ARG A 106 10.36 -3.60 -2.74
C ARG A 106 11.00 -2.50 -3.58
N TYR A 107 10.55 -1.25 -3.41
CA TYR A 107 11.10 -0.11 -4.12
C TYR A 107 12.34 0.50 -3.44
N ALA A 108 12.69 0.07 -2.22
CA ALA A 108 13.85 0.56 -1.48
C ALA A 108 15.15 0.39 -2.26
N ASP A 109 15.36 -0.81 -2.81
CA ASP A 109 16.56 -1.17 -3.58
C ASP A 109 16.39 -1.01 -5.11
N HIS A 110 15.24 -0.47 -5.56
CA HIS A 110 14.92 -0.41 -6.99
C HIS A 110 15.58 0.81 -7.67
N PRO A 111 16.02 0.73 -8.94
CA PRO A 111 16.56 1.88 -9.69
C PRO A 111 15.59 3.07 -9.78
N ASN A 112 14.29 2.81 -9.65
CA ASN A 112 13.22 3.81 -9.53
C ASN A 112 12.80 4.06 -8.07
N THR A 113 13.71 3.99 -7.11
CA THR A 113 13.43 4.34 -5.70
C THR A 113 12.84 5.76 -5.59
N THR A 114 12.19 6.06 -4.48
CA THR A 114 11.48 7.33 -4.29
C THR A 114 12.43 8.51 -4.59
N ALA A 115 11.93 9.56 -5.26
CA ALA A 115 12.75 10.73 -5.58
C ALA A 115 13.40 11.35 -4.32
N ILE A 116 12.72 11.20 -3.18
CA ILE A 116 13.20 11.66 -1.87
C ILE A 116 14.43 10.83 -1.45
N MET A 117 14.39 9.49 -1.56
CA MET A 117 15.55 8.62 -1.27
C MET A 117 16.72 8.86 -2.23
N LYS A 118 16.46 9.07 -3.53
CA LYS A 118 17.51 9.40 -4.51
C LYS A 118 18.24 10.70 -4.20
N ARG A 119 17.51 11.73 -3.76
CA ARG A 119 18.06 13.07 -3.48
C ARG A 119 18.95 13.11 -2.24
N ALA A 120 18.76 12.19 -1.30
CA ALA A 120 19.49 12.17 -0.03
C ALA A 120 20.89 11.54 -0.13
N ASN A 121 21.23 10.85 -1.23
CA ASN A 121 22.45 10.06 -1.40
C ASN A 121 22.70 9.00 -0.30
N VAL A 122 21.72 8.78 0.59
CA VAL A 122 21.64 7.63 1.48
C VAL A 122 21.37 6.44 0.57
N GLN A 123 22.19 5.39 0.62
CA GLN A 123 21.79 4.11 0.05
C GLN A 123 20.95 3.39 1.10
N PRO A 124 19.60 3.51 1.08
CA PRO A 124 18.78 2.73 2.00
C PRO A 124 19.03 1.26 1.70
N ARG A 125 19.69 0.54 2.61
CA ARG A 125 19.62 -0.90 2.56
C ARG A 125 18.21 -1.25 3.02
N ARG A 126 17.46 -2.02 2.23
CA ARG A 126 16.13 -2.55 2.61
C ARG A 126 15.99 -2.99 4.08
N PRO A 127 17.00 -3.62 4.73
CA PRO A 127 16.95 -3.91 6.16
C PRO A 127 16.75 -2.67 7.06
N ASP A 128 17.42 -1.55 6.78
CA ASP A 128 17.31 -0.33 7.60
C ASP A 128 15.91 0.29 7.50
N LEU A 129 15.36 0.33 6.28
CA LEU A 129 14.00 0.79 6.06
C LEU A 129 12.99 -0.17 6.70
N GLN A 130 13.24 -1.47 6.64
CA GLN A 130 12.40 -2.48 7.28
C GLN A 130 12.35 -2.29 8.79
N ASP A 131 13.50 -2.12 9.44
CA ASP A 131 13.60 -1.85 10.87
C ASP A 131 12.97 -0.51 11.25
N TYR A 132 13.13 0.51 10.41
CA TYR A 132 12.48 1.80 10.59
C TYR A 132 10.96 1.69 10.52
N LEU A 133 10.42 1.01 9.50
CA LEU A 133 8.97 0.83 9.34
C LEU A 133 8.39 -0.03 10.46
N ALA A 134 9.09 -1.10 10.86
CA ALA A 134 8.71 -1.90 12.02
C ALA A 134 8.58 -1.02 13.26
N LYS A 135 9.58 -0.18 13.54
CA LYS A 135 9.52 0.79 14.64
C LYS A 135 8.42 1.82 14.44
N TYR A 136 8.26 2.42 13.26
CA TYR A 136 7.25 3.45 12.98
C TYR A 136 5.83 2.97 13.27
N TRP A 137 5.51 1.73 12.87
CA TRP A 137 4.23 1.10 13.14
C TRP A 137 4.09 0.67 14.61
N GLN A 138 5.20 0.33 15.27
CA GLN A 138 5.26 -0.06 16.70
C GLN A 138 5.41 1.09 17.69
N THR A 139 5.80 2.31 17.29
CA THR A 139 6.10 3.37 18.25
C THR A 139 4.77 3.81 18.88
N CYS A 140 4.57 3.47 20.17
CA CYS A 140 3.31 3.50 20.93
C CYS A 140 2.31 2.35 20.63
N ASP A 141 2.85 1.13 20.47
CA ASP A 141 2.27 -0.21 20.32
C ASP A 141 1.16 -0.44 19.29
N TRP A 142 0.21 0.47 19.14
CA TRP A 142 -0.82 0.42 18.11
C TRP A 142 -1.30 1.81 17.70
N PHE A 143 -0.78 2.91 18.26
CA PHE A 143 -1.37 4.23 18.03
C PHE A 143 -1.30 4.66 16.56
N ASN A 144 -0.12 4.66 15.93
CA ASN A 144 -0.01 5.05 14.52
C ASN A 144 -0.78 4.10 13.61
N TYR A 145 -0.64 2.79 13.84
CA TYR A 145 -1.31 1.77 13.05
C TYR A 145 -2.83 1.84 13.23
N THR A 146 -3.36 1.70 14.45
CA THR A 146 -4.80 1.75 14.75
C THR A 146 -5.41 3.10 14.45
N SER A 147 -4.71 4.22 14.68
CA SER A 147 -5.19 5.54 14.25
C SER A 147 -5.30 5.61 12.73
N LEU A 148 -4.32 5.08 11.99
CA LEU A 148 -4.41 4.99 10.54
C LEU A 148 -5.56 4.09 10.10
N ILE A 149 -5.72 2.90 10.69
CA ILE A 149 -6.85 1.99 10.40
C ILE A 149 -8.18 2.68 10.68
N TYR A 150 -8.32 3.36 11.83
CA TYR A 150 -9.51 4.12 12.19
C TYR A 150 -9.82 5.20 11.16
N ASN A 151 -8.81 5.99 10.76
CA ASN A 151 -9.01 7.03 9.75
C ASN A 151 -9.33 6.43 8.36
N LEU A 152 -8.68 5.32 8.00
CA LEU A 152 -9.02 4.54 6.81
C LEU A 152 -10.40 3.87 6.91
N ARG A 153 -11.00 3.73 8.08
CA ARG A 153 -12.35 3.18 8.17
C ARG A 153 -13.43 4.27 8.13
N PHE A 154 -13.20 5.36 8.86
CA PHE A 154 -14.26 6.31 9.20
C PHE A 154 -14.05 7.73 8.62
N ARG A 155 -12.90 8.04 8.03
CA ARG A 155 -12.62 9.36 7.44
C ARG A 155 -12.60 9.31 5.92
N ASN A 156 -12.92 10.46 5.31
CA ASN A 156 -12.80 10.65 3.86
C ASN A 156 -11.33 10.91 3.47
N ILE A 157 -10.50 9.88 3.56
CA ILE A 157 -9.12 9.89 3.07
C ILE A 157 -9.13 9.70 1.56
N SER A 158 -8.53 10.65 0.84
CA SER A 158 -8.25 10.55 -0.60
C SER A 158 -6.86 9.95 -0.87
N PRO A 159 -6.54 9.51 -2.11
CA PRO A 159 -5.21 9.00 -2.47
C PRO A 159 -4.07 9.99 -2.14
N HIS A 160 -4.34 11.29 -2.23
CA HIS A 160 -3.36 12.33 -1.95
C HIS A 160 -2.90 12.32 -0.48
N HIS A 161 -3.82 12.14 0.47
CA HIS A 161 -3.48 12.05 1.89
C HIS A 161 -2.60 10.84 2.19
N MET A 162 -2.86 9.70 1.53
CA MET A 162 -2.02 8.50 1.67
C MET A 162 -0.63 8.70 1.05
N ALA A 163 -0.54 9.43 -0.08
CA ALA A 163 0.74 9.77 -0.69
C ALA A 163 1.56 10.69 0.23
N LEU A 164 0.94 11.71 0.83
CA LEU A 164 1.60 12.58 1.81
C LEU A 164 2.11 11.80 3.03
N LEU A 165 1.33 10.85 3.54
CA LEU A 165 1.78 9.97 4.62
C LEU A 165 3.06 9.21 4.24
N LEU A 166 3.10 8.61 3.04
CA LEU A 166 4.28 7.90 2.56
C LEU A 166 5.47 8.85 2.35
N ASP A 167 5.25 10.05 1.85
CA ASP A 167 6.29 11.07 1.71
C ASP A 167 6.85 11.47 3.08
N SER A 168 6.00 11.64 4.11
CA SER A 168 6.42 11.91 5.49
C SER A 168 7.22 10.76 6.10
N ILE A 169 6.76 9.52 5.95
CA ILE A 169 7.46 8.31 6.43
C ILE A 169 8.85 8.22 5.77
N THR A 170 8.90 8.38 4.44
CA THR A 170 10.14 8.31 3.66
C THR A 170 11.12 9.42 4.07
N THR A 171 10.62 10.65 4.26
CA THR A 171 11.41 11.79 4.71
C THR A 171 11.95 11.59 6.13
N GLY A 172 11.11 11.07 7.04
CA GLY A 172 11.51 10.77 8.41
C GLY A 172 12.58 9.68 8.49
N PHE A 173 12.51 8.68 7.61
CA PHE A 173 13.59 7.69 7.46
C PHE A 173 14.89 8.37 7.02
N ILE A 174 14.85 9.21 5.99
CA ILE A 174 16.03 9.92 5.49
C ILE A 174 16.65 10.79 6.58
N ILE A 175 15.87 11.61 7.28
CA ILE A 175 16.40 12.49 8.34
C ILE A 175 17.12 11.68 9.44
N LYS A 176 16.66 10.46 9.74
CA LYS A 176 17.26 9.60 10.76
C LYS A 176 18.56 8.91 10.30
N HIS A 177 18.74 8.72 9.00
CA HIS A 177 19.81 7.92 8.40
C HIS A 177 20.75 8.72 7.49
N SER A 178 20.53 10.03 7.35
CA SER A 178 21.47 11.04 6.80
C SER A 178 22.44 11.50 7.88
#